data_AF-A0A9E8N1D5-F1
#
_entry.id   AF-A0A9E8N1D5-F1
#
_cell.length_a   1.000
_cell.length_b   1.000
_cell.length_c   1.000
_cell.angle_alpha   90.00
_cell.angle_beta   90.00
_cell.angle_gamma   90.00
#
_symmetry.space_group_name_H-M   'P 1'
#
loop_
_entity.id
_entity.type
_entity.pdbx_description
1 polymer ?
#
loop_
_entity_poly.entity_id
_entity_poly.type
_entity_poly.pdbx_seq_one_letter_code
_entity_poly.pdbx_strand_id
1 'polypeptide(L)'
;MKGLKIILWICAISFLLGFIYAALPWPVITKIYHWAGIQPPTAEPTTVFILRLFLATVGMMGLFFVILARNPLNYGAMLIFAAYWLIAFGIFYLVGSIPYGLPVWYYSQKVIFSVVLGVLILIFRKKAIRASTT
;
A
#
# COMPACT_ATOMS: atom_id res chain seq x y z
N MET A 1 -11.87 0.49 -19.23
CA MET A 1 -10.46 0.81 -18.91
C MET A 1 -10.27 1.88 -17.83
N LYS A 2 -11.12 2.92 -17.74
CA LYS A 2 -10.97 4.01 -16.76
C LYS A 2 -10.87 3.53 -15.30
N GLY A 3 -11.70 2.57 -14.88
CA GLY A 3 -11.71 2.03 -13.51
C GLY A 3 -10.37 1.42 -13.07
N LEU A 4 -9.72 0.61 -13.92
CA LEU A 4 -8.42 0.01 -13.60
C LEU A 4 -7.35 1.08 -13.38
N LYS A 5 -7.29 2.09 -14.27
CA LYS A 5 -6.36 3.21 -14.12
C LYS A 5 -6.60 4.00 -12.83
N ILE A 6 -7.85 4.27 -12.50
CA ILE A 6 -8.22 4.99 -11.26
C ILE A 6 -7.71 4.24 -10.03
N ILE A 7 -7.94 2.93 -9.96
CA ILE A 7 -7.48 2.11 -8.82
C ILE A 7 -5.96 2.09 -8.72
N LEU A 8 -5.26 1.93 -9.84
CA LEU A 8 -3.80 1.95 -9.84
C LEU A 8 -3.24 3.31 -9.44
N TRP A 9 -3.90 4.42 -9.81
CA TRP A 9 -3.55 5.75 -9.34
C TRP A 9 -3.81 5.94 -7.85
N ILE A 10 -4.91 5.41 -7.32
CA ILE A 10 -5.18 5.41 -5.87
C ILE A 10 -4.05 4.68 -5.14
N CYS A 11 -3.69 3.46 -5.59
CA CYS A 11 -2.54 2.74 -5.04
C CYS A 11 -1.27 3.58 -5.12
N ALA A 12 -0.94 4.09 -6.32
CA ALA A 12 0.26 4.88 -6.54
C ALA A 12 0.38 6.05 -5.56
N ILE A 13 -0.68 6.86 -5.43
CA ILE A 13 -0.71 8.00 -4.53
C ILE A 13 -0.54 7.53 -3.08
N SER A 14 -1.30 6.53 -2.64
CA SER A 14 -1.22 6.03 -1.26
C SER A 14 0.16 5.48 -0.90
N PHE A 15 0.83 4.80 -1.82
CA PHE A 15 2.19 4.31 -1.60
C PHE A 15 3.24 5.43 -1.67
N LEU A 16 3.10 6.38 -2.60
CA LEU A 16 4.00 7.54 -2.72
C LEU A 16 3.99 8.44 -1.47
N LEU A 17 2.87 8.50 -0.74
CA LEU A 17 2.84 9.17 0.56
C LEU A 17 3.90 8.60 1.52
N GLY A 18 4.30 7.33 1.37
CA GLY A 18 5.40 6.71 2.11
C GLY A 18 6.71 7.48 2.01
N PHE A 19 7.05 8.05 0.84
CA PHE A 19 8.23 8.92 0.71
C PHE A 19 8.12 10.19 1.54
N ILE A 20 6.94 10.81 1.51
CA ILE A 20 6.68 12.01 2.29
C ILE A 20 6.89 11.68 3.77
N TYR A 21 6.30 10.59 4.25
CA TYR A 21 6.48 10.13 5.63
C TYR A 21 7.93 9.78 5.97
N ALA A 22 8.69 9.18 5.05
CA ALA A 22 10.10 8.84 5.27
C ALA A 22 10.97 10.08 5.52
N ALA A 23 10.65 11.21 4.86
CA ALA A 23 11.37 12.47 4.99
C ALA A 23 10.93 13.32 6.20
N LEU A 24 9.80 13.00 6.84
CA LEU A 24 9.29 13.80 7.95
C LEU A 24 10.22 13.76 9.18
N PRO A 25 10.28 14.87 9.95
CA PRO A 25 10.96 14.87 11.24
C PRO A 25 10.35 13.82 12.18
N TRP A 26 11.19 13.16 12.97
CA TRP A 26 10.75 12.13 13.93
C TRP A 26 9.60 12.59 14.84
N PRO A 27 9.60 13.83 15.40
CA PRO A 27 8.50 14.31 16.23
C PRO A 27 7.15 14.40 15.50
N VAL A 28 7.16 14.59 14.18
CA VAL A 28 5.92 14.60 13.38
C VAL A 28 5.40 13.18 13.21
N ILE A 29 6.30 12.23 12.94
CA ILE A 29 5.96 10.80 12.84
C ILE A 29 5.35 10.32 14.17
N THR A 30 6.00 10.55 15.31
CA THR A 30 5.49 10.10 16.61
C THR A 30 4.15 10.74 16.99
N LYS A 31 3.91 12.01 16.63
CA LYS A 31 2.60 12.65 16.78
C LYS A 31 1.48 11.92 16.03
N ILE A 32 1.76 11.37 14.85
CA ILE A 32 0.78 10.59 14.09
C ILE A 32 0.46 9.27 14.79
N TYR A 33 1.45 8.60 15.39
CA TYR A 33 1.21 7.40 16.20
C TYR A 33 0.34 7.72 17.43
N HIS A 34 0.63 8.81 18.13
CA HIS A 34 -0.20 9.26 19.25
C HIS A 34 -1.63 9.62 18.84
N TRP A 35 -1.79 10.33 17.71
CA TRP A 35 -3.11 10.59 17.15
C TRP A 35 -3.86 9.30 16.79
N ALA A 36 -3.13 8.28 16.35
CA ALA A 36 -3.66 6.94 16.10
C ALA A 36 -3.82 6.09 17.38
N GLY A 37 -3.63 6.65 18.58
CA GLY A 37 -3.80 5.92 19.84
C GLY A 37 -2.81 4.76 20.03
N ILE A 38 -1.64 4.81 19.37
CA ILE A 38 -0.62 3.77 19.42
C ILE A 38 0.66 4.34 20.03
N GLN A 39 1.33 3.53 20.85
CA GLN A 39 2.64 3.90 21.37
C GLN A 39 3.65 4.02 20.22
N PRO A 40 4.29 5.18 20.03
CA PRO A 40 5.28 5.32 18.96
C PRO A 40 6.50 4.42 19.22
N PRO A 41 7.21 4.02 18.15
CA PRO A 41 8.49 3.34 18.30
C PRO A 41 9.48 4.20 19.09
N THR A 42 10.43 3.56 19.77
CA THR A 42 11.53 4.25 20.45
C THR A 42 12.39 5.02 19.44
N ALA A 43 12.93 6.16 19.85
CA ALA A 43 13.76 7.03 18.99
C ALA A 43 15.21 6.53 18.83
N GLU A 44 15.44 5.23 18.99
CA GLU A 44 16.76 4.63 18.81
C GLU A 44 17.20 4.77 17.35
N PRO A 45 18.48 5.07 17.07
CA PRO A 45 18.97 5.27 15.71
C PRO A 45 18.59 4.14 14.75
N THR A 46 18.67 2.89 15.21
CA THR A 46 18.32 1.70 14.43
C THR A 46 16.83 1.66 14.06
N THR A 47 15.95 1.92 15.03
CA THR A 47 14.48 1.95 14.83
C THR A 47 14.09 3.05 13.84
N VAL A 48 14.64 4.25 14.02
CA VAL A 48 14.40 5.38 13.12
C VAL A 48 14.86 5.06 11.71
N PHE A 49 16.05 4.49 11.56
CA PHE A 49 16.61 4.09 10.26
C PHE A 49 15.75 3.04 9.57
N ILE A 50 15.39 1.94 10.26
CA ILE A 50 14.58 0.84 9.70
C ILE A 50 13.20 1.35 9.29
N LEU A 51 12.54 2.16 10.12
CA LEU A 51 11.23 2.71 9.79
C LEU A 51 11.30 3.60 8.54
N ARG A 52 12.31 4.47 8.45
CA ARG A 52 12.50 5.34 7.28
C ARG A 52 12.81 4.55 6.02
N LEU A 53 13.66 3.53 6.11
CA LEU A 53 13.98 2.65 4.99
C LEU A 53 12.75 1.89 4.52
N PHE A 54 11.92 1.39 5.45
CA PHE A 54 10.64 0.76 5.13
C PHE A 54 9.71 1.74 4.42
N LEU A 55 9.52 2.95 4.96
CA LEU A 55 8.67 3.99 4.36
C LEU A 55 9.16 4.41 2.96
N ALA A 56 10.48 4.53 2.76
CA ALA A 56 11.06 4.82 1.46
C ALA A 56 10.85 3.68 0.46
N THR A 57 10.98 2.42 0.91
CA THR A 57 10.71 1.23 0.09
C THR A 57 9.25 1.15 -0.33
N VAL A 58 8.33 1.42 0.61
CA VAL A 58 6.88 1.55 0.35
C VAL A 58 6.62 2.70 -0.64
N GLY A 59 7.35 3.81 -0.50
CA GLY A 59 7.36 4.91 -1.47
C GLY A 59 7.74 4.46 -2.88
N MET A 60 8.84 3.71 -3.03
CA MET A 60 9.30 3.17 -4.31
C MET A 60 8.26 2.25 -4.96
N MET A 61 7.51 1.47 -4.16
CA MET A 61 6.39 0.67 -4.68
C MET A 61 5.30 1.56 -5.30
N GLY A 62 5.13 2.79 -4.82
CA GLY A 62 4.24 3.78 -5.43
C GLY A 62 4.62 4.11 -6.86
N LEU A 63 5.93 4.26 -7.15
CA LEU A 63 6.43 4.46 -8.52
C LEU A 63 6.10 3.28 -9.43
N PHE A 64 6.20 2.05 -8.91
CA PHE A 64 5.77 0.86 -9.65
C PHE A 64 4.28 0.93 -10.02
N PHE A 65 3.41 1.36 -9.10
CA PHE A 65 1.99 1.57 -9.41
C PHE A 65 1.76 2.73 -10.39
N VAL A 66 2.57 3.79 -10.39
CA VAL A 66 2.51 4.85 -11.42
C VAL A 66 2.76 4.28 -12.81
N ILE A 67 3.79 3.42 -12.96
CA ILE A 67 4.12 2.78 -14.23
C ILE A 67 2.94 1.92 -14.71
N LEU A 68 2.37 1.10 -13.81
CA LEU A 68 1.18 0.29 -14.12
C LEU A 68 -0.04 1.16 -14.47
N ALA A 69 -0.24 2.29 -13.79
CA ALA A 69 -1.37 3.18 -14.04
C ALA A 69 -1.30 3.87 -15.41
N ARG A 70 -0.10 4.17 -15.89
CA ARG A 70 0.13 4.80 -17.21
C ARG A 70 -0.31 3.88 -18.34
N ASN A 71 0.14 2.63 -18.34
CA ASN A 71 -0.18 1.67 -19.39
C ASN A 71 -0.46 0.25 -18.86
N PRO A 72 -1.65 0.02 -18.25
CA PRO A 72 -1.92 -1.21 -17.52
C PRO A 72 -1.93 -2.47 -18.39
N LEU A 73 -2.38 -2.39 -19.64
CA LEU A 73 -2.53 -3.58 -20.50
C LEU A 73 -1.19 -4.13 -21.00
N ASN A 74 -0.20 -3.26 -21.20
CA ASN A 74 1.14 -3.69 -21.61
C ASN A 74 1.89 -4.45 -20.49
N TYR A 75 1.42 -4.35 -19.24
CA TYR A 75 2.04 -4.97 -18.08
C TYR A 75 1.13 -6.04 -17.44
N GLY A 76 0.46 -6.84 -18.27
CA GLY A 76 -0.58 -7.79 -17.85
C GLY A 76 -0.17 -8.78 -16.75
N ALA A 77 1.08 -9.27 -16.75
CA ALA A 77 1.62 -10.14 -15.70
C ALA A 77 1.96 -9.37 -14.42
N MET A 78 2.58 -8.19 -14.55
CA MET A 78 2.91 -7.34 -13.40
C MET A 78 1.66 -6.88 -12.65
N LEU A 79 0.54 -6.65 -13.34
CA LEU A 79 -0.75 -6.37 -12.69
C LEU A 79 -1.24 -7.51 -11.81
N ILE A 80 -1.03 -8.76 -12.24
CA ILE A 80 -1.42 -9.93 -11.45
C ILE A 80 -0.56 -9.99 -10.19
N PHE A 81 0.76 -9.84 -10.33
CA PHE A 81 1.67 -9.78 -9.20
C PHE A 81 1.33 -8.64 -8.25
N ALA A 82 1.04 -7.44 -8.76
CA ALA A 82 0.64 -6.29 -7.95
C ALA A 82 -0.62 -6.57 -7.13
N ALA A 83 -1.62 -7.22 -7.74
CA ALA A 83 -2.85 -7.59 -7.06
C ALA A 83 -2.63 -8.64 -5.97
N TYR A 84 -1.91 -9.72 -6.27
CA TYR A 84 -1.60 -10.75 -5.27
C TYR A 84 -0.72 -10.21 -4.16
N TRP A 85 0.24 -9.36 -4.48
CA TRP A 85 1.07 -8.68 -3.50
C TRP A 85 0.22 -7.84 -2.55
N LEU A 86 -0.74 -7.05 -3.05
CA LEU A 86 -1.66 -6.26 -2.20
C LEU A 86 -2.53 -7.14 -1.29
N ILE A 87 -3.05 -8.24 -1.80
CA ILE A 87 -3.86 -9.18 -1.03
C ILE A 87 -3.00 -9.84 0.06
N ALA A 88 -1.85 -10.38 -0.32
CA ALA A 88 -0.90 -11.02 0.61
C ALA A 88 -0.43 -10.02 1.67
N PHE A 89 -0.14 -8.78 1.29
CA PHE A 89 0.22 -7.70 2.20
C PHE A 89 -0.91 -7.42 3.22
N GLY A 90 -2.16 -7.40 2.77
CA GLY A 90 -3.32 -7.25 3.67
C GLY A 90 -3.47 -8.39 4.66
N ILE A 91 -3.32 -9.63 4.18
CA ILE A 91 -3.37 -10.82 5.05
C ILE A 91 -2.21 -10.80 6.05
N PHE A 92 -1.01 -10.43 5.62
CA PHE A 92 0.15 -10.31 6.49
C PHE A 92 -0.06 -9.23 7.56
N TYR A 93 -0.65 -8.08 7.19
CA TYR A 93 -1.03 -7.06 8.16
C TYR A 93 -2.05 -7.58 9.18
N LEU A 94 -3.06 -8.33 8.74
CA LEU A 94 -4.07 -8.90 9.62
C LEU A 94 -3.48 -9.89 10.62
N VAL A 95 -2.73 -10.88 10.13
CA VAL A 95 -2.11 -11.92 10.98
C VAL A 95 -1.02 -11.33 11.85
N GLY A 96 -0.24 -10.40 11.29
CA GLY A 96 0.87 -9.75 11.96
C GLY A 96 0.43 -8.75 13.02
N SER A 97 -0.74 -8.13 12.95
CA SER A 97 -1.18 -7.11 13.91
C SER A 97 -1.86 -7.68 15.16
N ILE A 98 -2.51 -8.85 15.05
CA ILE A 98 -3.26 -9.48 16.15
C ILE A 98 -2.36 -9.73 17.38
N PRO A 99 -1.14 -10.31 17.25
CA PRO A 99 -0.31 -10.64 18.41
C PRO A 99 0.19 -9.41 19.19
N TYR A 100 0.27 -8.23 18.56
CA TYR A 100 0.80 -7.02 19.18
C TYR A 100 -0.26 -6.14 19.84
N GLY A 101 -1.51 -6.62 19.94
CA GLY A 101 -2.59 -5.90 20.63
C GLY A 101 -2.92 -4.54 20.00
N LEU A 102 -2.63 -4.36 18.71
CA LEU A 102 -2.91 -3.10 18.01
C LEU A 102 -4.42 -2.83 17.94
N PRO A 103 -4.87 -1.56 18.02
CA PRO A 103 -6.27 -1.22 17.87
C PRO A 103 -6.85 -1.75 16.56
N VAL A 104 -8.02 -2.42 16.62
CA VAL A 104 -8.66 -3.05 15.46
C VAL A 104 -8.87 -2.07 14.32
N TRP A 105 -9.30 -0.85 14.64
CA TRP A 105 -9.55 0.20 13.65
C TRP A 105 -8.27 0.59 12.88
N TYR A 106 -7.09 0.52 13.51
CA TYR A 106 -5.83 0.95 12.90
C TYR A 106 -5.37 -0.01 11.80
N TYR A 107 -5.33 -1.31 12.09
CA TYR A 107 -4.89 -2.29 11.09
C TYR A 107 -6.01 -2.62 10.08
N SER A 108 -7.29 -2.61 10.48
CA SER A 108 -8.40 -2.92 9.58
C SER A 108 -8.47 -1.97 8.38
N GLN A 109 -8.17 -0.68 8.55
CA GLN A 109 -8.08 0.26 7.42
C GLN A 109 -7.06 -0.21 6.38
N LYS A 110 -5.87 -0.66 6.81
CA LYS A 110 -4.81 -1.14 5.91
C LYS A 110 -5.20 -2.46 5.24
N VAL A 111 -5.77 -3.39 6.00
CA VAL A 111 -6.23 -4.69 5.51
C VAL A 111 -7.34 -4.53 4.47
N ILE A 112 -8.39 -3.77 4.80
CA ILE A 112 -9.52 -3.50 3.89
C ILE A 112 -9.00 -2.83 2.63
N PHE A 113 -8.19 -1.77 2.78
CA PHE A 113 -7.64 -1.04 1.64
C PHE A 113 -6.85 -1.96 0.70
N SER A 114 -5.90 -2.74 1.21
CA SER A 114 -5.03 -3.55 0.34
C SER A 114 -5.77 -4.75 -0.27
N VAL A 115 -6.60 -5.46 0.50
CA VAL A 115 -7.37 -6.60 -0.02
C VAL A 115 -8.40 -6.15 -1.05
N VAL A 116 -9.17 -5.10 -0.76
CA VAL A 116 -10.19 -4.59 -1.68
C VAL A 116 -9.54 -4.09 -2.97
N LEU A 117 -8.48 -3.30 -2.90
CA LEU A 117 -7.81 -2.81 -4.11
C LEU A 117 -7.17 -3.94 -4.91
N GLY A 118 -6.55 -4.92 -4.26
CA GLY A 118 -6.00 -6.09 -4.94
C GLY A 118 -7.08 -6.89 -5.69
N VAL A 119 -8.21 -7.17 -5.04
CA VAL A 119 -9.36 -7.84 -5.66
C VAL A 119 -9.93 -7.02 -6.82
N LEU A 120 -10.10 -5.71 -6.64
CA LEU A 120 -10.60 -4.84 -7.69
C LEU A 120 -9.66 -4.81 -8.90
N ILE A 121 -8.33 -4.80 -8.72
CA ILE A 121 -7.37 -4.90 -9.82
C ILE A 121 -7.60 -6.19 -10.63
N LEU A 122 -7.78 -7.34 -9.97
CA LEU A 122 -8.07 -8.60 -10.66
C LEU A 122 -9.38 -8.56 -11.46
N ILE A 123 -10.45 -8.01 -10.86
CA ILE A 123 -11.76 -7.89 -11.50
C ILE A 123 -11.69 -6.97 -12.72
N PHE A 124 -11.11 -5.78 -12.57
CA PHE A 124 -11.02 -4.80 -13.66
C PHE A 124 -10.04 -5.23 -14.75
N ARG A 125 -8.98 -5.97 -14.42
CA ARG A 125 -8.11 -6.63 -15.40
C ARG A 125 -8.91 -7.61 -16.26
N LYS A 126 -9.65 -8.54 -15.64
CA LYS A 126 -10.48 -9.52 -16.37
C LYS A 126 -11.49 -8.82 -17.28
N LYS A 127 -12.14 -7.75 -16.79
CA LYS A 127 -13.07 -6.94 -17.60
C LYS A 127 -12.37 -6.25 -18.77
N ALA A 128 -11.16 -5.71 -18.56
CA ALA A 128 -10.42 -5.01 -19.60
C ALA A 128 -9.93 -5.95 -20.72
N ILE A 129 -9.47 -7.15 -20.38
CA ILE A 129 -9.05 -8.16 -21.38
C ILE A 129 -10.24 -8.61 -22.23
N ARG A 130 -11.39 -8.90 -21.62
CA ARG A 130 -12.59 -9.30 -22.37
C ARG A 130 -13.01 -8.25 -23.39
N ALA A 131 -13.00 -6.98 -22.99
CA ALA A 131 -13.36 -5.86 -23.85
C ALA A 131 -12.36 -5.57 -24.98
N SER A 132 -11.14 -6.14 -24.94
CA SER A 132 -10.15 -6.03 -26.02
C SER A 132 -10.18 -7.19 -27.02
N THR A 133 -10.92 -8.26 -26.70
CA THR A 133 -11.07 -9.45 -27.57
C THR A 133 -12.43 -9.47 -28.29
N THR A 134 -13.26 -8.46 -28.06
CA THR A 134 -14.52 -8.20 -28.77
C THR A 134 -14.34 -7.00 -29.68
#